data_AF-A0A8T5QAS3-F1
#
_entry.id   AF-A0A8T5QAS3-F1
#
_cell.length_a   1.000
_cell.length_b   1.000
_cell.length_c   1.000
_cell.angle_alpha   90.00
_cell.angle_beta   90.00
_cell.angle_gamma   90.00
#
_symmetry.space_group_name_H-M   'P 1'
#
loop_
_entity.id
_entity.type
_entity.pdbx_description
1 polymer ?
#
loop_
_entity_poly.entity_id
_entity_poly.type
_entity_poly.pdbx_seq_one_letter_code
_entity_poly.pdbx_strand_id
1 'polypeptide(L)' 'MARYKHPSRKQRLAKKGRQTRWAPFWTVPKKYGKGRRVHPGRHTVRKRSWRRTKTKA' A
#
# COMPACT_ATOMS: atom_id res chain seq x y z
N MET A 1 7.81 -12.21 19.28
CA MET A 1 6.86 -11.11 18.95
C MET A 1 6.08 -10.77 20.21
N ALA A 2 5.96 -9.51 20.59
CA ALA A 2 5.13 -9.16 21.75
C ALA A 2 3.65 -9.48 21.45
N ARG A 3 3.01 -10.29 22.31
CA ARG A 3 1.58 -10.62 22.25
C ARG A 3 0.73 -9.37 22.34
N TYR A 4 1.14 -8.44 23.21
CA TYR A 4 0.48 -7.15 23.41
C TYR A 4 1.27 -6.04 22.71
N LYS A 5 0.55 -5.24 21.91
CA LYS A 5 1.10 -4.08 21.21
C LYS A 5 0.31 -2.85 21.62
N HIS A 6 1.03 -1.77 21.91
CA HIS A 6 0.40 -0.47 22.17
C HIS A 6 -0.54 -0.07 21.01
N PRO A 7 -1.71 0.53 21.28
CA PRO A 7 -2.67 0.90 20.23
C PRO A 7 -2.06 1.73 19.09
N SER A 8 -1.19 2.70 19.40
CA SER A 8 -0.49 3.51 18.38
C SER A 8 0.38 2.67 17.45
N ARG A 9 1.00 1.60 17.96
CA ARG A 9 1.75 0.63 17.16
C ARG A 9 0.83 -0.18 16.26
N LYS A 10 -0.32 -0.64 16.77
CA LYS A 10 -1.32 -1.36 15.97
C LYS A 10 -1.82 -0.50 14.79
N GLN A 11 -2.15 0.76 15.02
CA GLN A 11 -2.60 1.68 13.98
C GLN A 11 -1.53 1.90 12.89
N ARG A 12 -0.27 2.12 13.29
CA ARG A 12 0.86 2.25 12.35
C ARG A 12 1.03 0.98 11.52
N LEU A 13 0.98 -0.20 12.14
CA LEU A 13 1.08 -1.49 11.44
C LEU A 13 -0.10 -1.70 10.47
N ALA A 14 -1.33 -1.34 10.86
CA ALA A 14 -2.49 -1.42 9.97
C ALA A 14 -2.32 -0.52 8.73
N LYS A 15 -1.83 0.72 8.91
CA LYS A 15 -1.49 1.61 7.78
C LYS A 15 -0.43 1.00 6.87
N LYS A 16 0.61 0.38 7.44
CA LYS A 16 1.66 -0.32 6.65
C LYS A 16 1.14 -1.57 5.94
N GLY A 17 0.15 -2.25 6.53
CA GLY A 17 -0.55 -3.38 5.91
C GLY A 17 -1.32 -2.95 4.65
N ARG A 18 -2.00 -1.80 4.66
CA ARG A 18 -2.68 -1.27 3.47
C ARG A 18 -1.73 -0.91 2.32
N GLN A 19 -0.49 -0.54 2.64
CA GLN A 19 0.53 -0.14 1.65
C GLN A 19 1.18 -1.32 0.91
N THR A 20 0.74 -2.56 1.11
CA THR A 20 1.21 -3.72 0.32
C THR A 20 0.47 -3.86 -1.01
N ARG A 21 -0.73 -3.28 -1.10
CA ARG A 21 -1.62 -3.36 -2.27
C ARG A 21 -1.23 -2.34 -3.34
N TRP A 22 -1.59 -2.64 -4.59
CA TRP A 22 -1.54 -1.64 -5.66
C TRP A 22 -2.66 -0.61 -5.52
N ALA A 23 -2.50 0.50 -6.23
CA ALA A 23 -3.61 1.42 -6.46
C ALA A 23 -4.79 0.66 -7.11
N PRO A 24 -6.05 1.01 -6.80
CA PRO A 24 -7.20 0.34 -7.38
C PRO A 24 -7.28 0.54 -8.90
N PHE A 25 -7.76 -0.47 -9.63
CA PHE A 25 -7.87 -0.38 -11.09
C PHE A 25 -8.73 0.81 -11.56
N TRP A 26 -9.83 1.12 -10.85
CA TRP A 26 -10.70 2.25 -11.16
C TRP A 26 -10.02 3.62 -11.10
N THR A 27 -8.83 3.72 -10.50
CA THR A 27 -8.06 4.98 -10.52
C THR A 27 -7.34 5.22 -11.84
N VAL A 28 -7.14 4.18 -12.67
CA VAL A 28 -6.49 4.29 -13.97
C VAL A 28 -7.29 5.21 -14.91
N PRO A 29 -8.61 5.00 -15.13
CA PRO A 29 -9.38 5.91 -15.97
C PRO A 29 -9.44 7.34 -15.44
N LYS A 30 -9.46 7.52 -14.11
CA LYS A 30 -9.51 8.86 -13.48
C LYS A 30 -8.22 9.66 -13.71
N LYS A 31 -7.06 8.98 -13.71
CA LYS A 31 -5.76 9.64 -13.86
C LYS A 31 -5.32 9.79 -15.32
N TYR A 32 -5.58 8.77 -16.14
CA TYR A 32 -5.03 8.67 -17.49
C TYR A 32 -6.09 8.85 -18.60
N GLY A 33 -7.36 8.96 -18.24
CA GLY A 33 -8.47 8.98 -19.20
C GLY A 33 -8.96 7.57 -19.57
N LYS A 34 -10.12 7.53 -20.22
CA LYS A 34 -10.76 6.28 -20.66
C LYS A 34 -9.93 5.59 -21.77
N GLY A 35 -9.95 4.26 -21.81
CA GLY A 35 -9.32 3.46 -22.86
C GLY A 35 -7.80 3.24 -22.72
N ARG A 36 -7.13 3.85 -21.74
CA ARG A 36 -5.69 3.63 -21.51
C ARG A 36 -5.42 2.31 -20.80
N ARG A 37 -4.62 1.44 -21.42
CA ARG A 37 -4.17 0.15 -20.85
C ARG A 37 -2.96 0.32 -19.92
N VAL A 38 -3.09 1.15 -18.88
CA VAL A 38 -2.02 1.40 -17.90
C VAL A 38 -2.23 0.56 -16.65
N HIS A 39 -1.20 -0.18 -16.24
CA HIS A 39 -1.26 -0.95 -15.00
C HIS A 39 -1.19 -0.02 -13.76
N PRO A 40 -2.04 -0.19 -12.73
CA PRO A 40 -2.11 0.72 -11.59
C PRO A 40 -0.83 0.80 -10.75
N GLY A 41 0.06 -0.18 -10.92
CA GLY A 41 1.42 -0.13 -10.38
C GLY A 41 2.20 1.13 -10.83
N ARG A 42 1.91 1.69 -12.02
CA ARG A 42 2.58 2.87 -12.56
C ARG A 42 2.37 4.14 -11.72
N HIS A 43 1.23 4.27 -11.04
CA HIS A 43 0.94 5.41 -10.15
C HIS A 43 0.77 5.01 -8.69
N THR A 44 1.10 3.77 -8.33
CA THR A 44 1.16 3.35 -6.92
C THR A 44 2.40 3.98 -6.29
N VAL A 45 2.23 5.07 -5.54
CA VAL A 45 3.36 5.82 -4.94
C VAL A 45 4.14 4.98 -3.91
N ARG A 46 3.43 4.18 -3.10
CA ARG A 46 4.05 3.34 -2.06
C ARG A 46 3.53 1.91 -2.18
N LYS A 47 4.41 0.99 -2.58
CA LYS A 47 4.18 -0.45 -2.51
C LYS A 47 5.23 -1.09 -1.62
N ARG A 48 4.82 -1.68 -0.51
CA ARG A 48 5.72 -2.31 0.46
C ARG A 48 5.85 -3.81 0.20
N SER A 49 7.07 -4.32 0.34
CA SER A 49 7.35 -5.75 0.49
C SER A 49 7.99 -6.03 1.85
N TRP A 50 7.50 -7.06 2.54
CA TRP A 50 7.98 -7.55 3.83
C TRP A 50 9.35 -8.24 3.75
N ARG A 51 9.69 -8.78 2.57
CA ARG A 51 10.99 -9.38 2.29
C ARG A 51 12.04 -8.32 1.98
N ARG A 52 11.69 -7.27 1.23
CA ARG A 52 12.64 -6.22 0.81
C ARG A 52 12.86 -5.12 1.86
N THR A 53 11.81 -4.66 2.53
CA THR A 53 11.92 -3.52 3.46
C THR A 53 11.22 -3.81 4.78
N LYS A 54 11.99 -3.84 5.87
CA LYS A 54 11.48 -4.05 7.23
C LYS A 54 10.83 -2.78 7.78
N THR A 55 9.80 -2.92 8.61
CA THR A 55 9.11 -1.78 9.23
C THR A 55 9.74 -1.41 10.56
N LYS A 56 10.04 -0.13 10.79
CA LYS A 56 10.46 0.42 12.09
C LYS A 56 9.29 0.69 13.05
N ALA A 57 8.13 0.05 12.83
CA ALA A 57 6.87 0.36 13.51
C ALA A 57 6.65 -0.45 14.79
#